data_AF-A0A7S1QXY1-F1
#
_entry.id   AF-A0A7S1QXY1-F1
#
_cell.length_a   1.000
_cell.length_b   1.000
_cell.length_c   1.000
_cell.angle_alpha   90.00
_cell.angle_beta   90.00
_cell.angle_gamma   90.00
#
_symmetry.space_group_name_H-M   'P 1'
#
loop_
_entity.id
_entity.type
_entity.pdbx_description
1 polymer ?
#
loop_
_entity_poly.entity_id
_entity_poly.type
_entity_poly.pdbx_seq_one_letter_code
_entity_poly.pdbx_strand_id
1 'polypeptide(L)'
;GGFVVGPAHAPGDLAIWYQFDKSLPVDESGRGHHLADPERTLTPLPVGPGVLGRGGSAAFDGRLHRAVHDASALEGPSFSVMLWIYLREDSVGTWRTIFKKGAGAEELLPALLLWPDERRLQLRASPRADTAATVLNSVGLLPLRRWTHIAATGTAGGAMRLYINGVKDGEIIVDSPRVVGGGELYLGRDPWRAGVKAYLDDFRWYTRAVAADEIRAVLYPSLTGVAGDFVRLGCASCTFTEAVRSCTGRSHLCSLQELFSGGFHTARAMGWLAASPEVWYDSEEGTQRFSGAGRMGLCCAD
;
A
#
# COMPACT_ATOMS: atom_id res chain seq x y z
N GLY A 1 33.02 25.82 -4.82
CA GLY A 1 31.69 26.42 -4.69
C GLY A 1 30.83 25.46 -3.92
N GLY A 2 30.44 25.83 -2.70
CA GLY A 2 29.59 24.98 -1.86
C GLY A 2 28.16 25.04 -2.37
N PHE A 3 27.57 23.87 -2.66
CA PHE A 3 26.14 23.78 -2.91
C PHE A 3 25.43 23.94 -1.57
N VAL A 4 24.71 25.04 -1.40
CA VAL A 4 23.71 25.18 -0.35
C VAL A 4 22.54 24.31 -0.77
N VAL A 5 22.40 23.15 -0.13
CA VAL A 5 21.17 22.36 -0.22
C VAL A 5 20.11 23.14 0.55
N GLY A 6 19.29 23.91 -0.17
CA GLY A 6 18.06 24.49 0.40
C GLY A 6 17.13 23.38 0.89
N PRO A 7 16.09 23.71 1.68
CA PRO A 7 15.08 22.72 2.08
C PRO A 7 14.59 22.02 0.82
N ALA A 8 14.61 20.68 0.82
CA ALA A 8 14.31 19.86 -0.33
C ALA A 8 13.06 20.41 -1.04
N HIS A 9 13.22 20.95 -2.24
CA HIS A 9 12.09 21.38 -3.04
C HIS A 9 11.27 20.11 -3.27
N ALA A 10 10.08 20.06 -2.65
CA ALA A 10 9.14 18.98 -2.89
C ALA A 10 8.98 18.83 -4.40
N PRO A 11 9.05 17.61 -4.95
CA PRO A 11 8.85 17.38 -6.37
C PRO A 11 7.56 18.07 -6.85
N GLY A 12 7.58 18.70 -8.03
CA GLY A 12 6.45 19.47 -8.56
C GLY A 12 5.17 18.65 -8.79
N ASP A 13 5.25 17.34 -8.64
CA ASP A 13 4.19 16.33 -8.72
C ASP A 13 3.73 15.79 -7.35
N LEU A 14 4.42 16.13 -6.25
CA LEU A 14 3.96 15.86 -4.88
C LEU A 14 2.87 16.86 -4.52
N ALA A 15 1.62 16.37 -4.44
CA ALA A 15 0.45 17.17 -4.17
C ALA A 15 0.13 17.30 -2.68
N ILE A 16 0.40 16.24 -1.91
CA ILE A 16 0.15 16.20 -0.46
C ILE A 16 1.31 15.49 0.22
N TRP A 17 1.72 16.01 1.38
CA TRP A 17 2.60 15.29 2.30
C TRP A 17 2.22 15.53 3.76
N TYR A 18 1.85 14.48 4.50
CA TYR A 18 1.60 14.53 5.94
C TYR A 18 2.60 13.63 6.67
N GLN A 19 3.56 14.22 7.38
CA GLN A 19 4.47 13.46 8.24
C GLN A 19 3.86 13.19 9.61
N PHE A 20 2.83 13.94 10.02
CA PHE A 20 2.21 13.84 11.36
C PHE A 20 3.17 14.07 12.55
N ASP A 21 4.33 14.68 12.29
CA ASP A 21 5.32 15.07 13.30
C ASP A 21 5.03 16.42 13.97
N LYS A 22 4.07 17.17 13.43
CA LYS A 22 3.64 18.48 13.93
C LYS A 22 2.38 18.35 14.77
N SER A 23 2.13 19.37 15.61
CA SER A 23 0.93 19.43 16.47
C SER A 23 -0.39 19.51 15.70
N LEU A 24 -0.34 19.97 14.45
CA LEU A 24 -1.48 20.05 13.53
C LEU A 24 -1.20 19.21 12.28
N PRO A 25 -2.23 18.58 11.68
CA PRO A 25 -2.08 17.73 10.51
C PRO A 25 -1.97 18.55 9.22
N VAL A 26 -0.88 19.32 9.12
CA VAL A 26 -0.62 20.22 8.00
C VAL A 26 0.01 19.48 6.83
N ASP A 27 -0.47 19.78 5.63
CA ASP A 27 0.25 19.53 4.38
C ASP A 27 1.63 20.21 4.34
N GLU A 28 2.68 19.40 4.23
CA GLU A 28 4.08 19.78 4.16
C GLU A 28 4.63 19.78 2.73
N SER A 29 3.79 19.46 1.72
CA SER A 29 4.16 19.64 0.31
C SER A 29 4.27 21.11 -0.09
N GLY A 30 3.69 22.01 0.71
CA GLY A 30 3.62 23.44 0.46
C GLY A 30 2.43 23.87 -0.39
N ARG A 31 1.45 22.99 -0.65
CA ARG A 31 0.26 23.28 -1.46
C ARG A 31 -0.99 23.66 -0.66
N GLY A 32 -0.93 23.55 0.66
CA GLY A 32 -1.99 24.02 1.55
C GLY A 32 -3.20 23.08 1.64
N HIS A 33 -3.07 21.82 1.19
CA HIS A 33 -4.12 20.81 1.32
C HIS A 33 -4.14 20.24 2.74
N HIS A 34 -4.33 21.07 3.77
CA HIS A 34 -4.31 20.59 5.15
C HIS A 34 -5.50 19.67 5.47
N LEU A 35 -5.29 18.73 6.39
CA LEU A 35 -6.36 17.88 6.89
C LEU A 35 -7.23 18.66 7.88
N ALA A 36 -8.54 18.64 7.65
CA ALA A 36 -9.53 19.28 8.50
C ALA A 36 -10.51 18.25 9.10
N ASP A 37 -11.14 18.65 10.20
CA ASP A 37 -12.25 17.93 10.82
C ASP A 37 -13.56 18.11 10.03
N PRO A 38 -14.67 17.43 10.42
CA PRO A 38 -15.95 17.55 9.71
C PRO A 38 -16.49 18.98 9.62
N GLU A 39 -16.13 19.84 10.56
CA GLU A 39 -16.46 21.27 10.60
C GLU A 39 -15.52 22.13 9.74
N ARG A 40 -14.65 21.50 8.94
CA ARG A 40 -13.66 22.14 8.06
C ARG A 40 -12.62 22.97 8.80
N THR A 41 -12.31 22.60 10.04
CA THR A 41 -11.35 23.29 10.89
C THR A 41 -10.07 22.47 11.02
N LEU A 42 -8.93 23.17 10.97
CA LEU A 42 -7.62 22.56 11.22
C LEU A 42 -7.44 22.36 12.73
N THR A 43 -7.70 21.14 13.20
CA THR A 43 -7.59 20.76 14.61
C THR A 43 -6.55 19.65 14.83
N PRO A 44 -5.93 19.57 16.03
CA PRO A 44 -4.99 18.51 16.35
C PRO A 44 -5.58 17.11 16.14
N LEU A 45 -4.72 16.16 15.78
CA LEU A 45 -5.04 14.73 15.72
C LEU A 45 -4.47 14.02 16.95
N PRO A 46 -5.14 12.96 17.46
CA PRO A 46 -4.52 12.03 18.39
C PRO A 46 -3.23 11.47 17.80
N VAL A 47 -2.16 11.44 18.60
CA VAL A 47 -0.83 11.03 18.15
C VAL A 47 -0.51 9.61 18.62
N GLY A 48 0.09 8.81 17.73
CA GLY A 48 0.65 7.49 18.01
C GLY A 48 2.19 7.50 17.99
N PRO A 49 2.83 6.34 18.26
CA PRO A 49 4.27 6.20 18.08
C PRO A 49 4.63 6.40 16.61
N GLY A 50 5.74 7.06 16.27
CA GLY A 50 6.17 7.18 14.88
C GLY A 50 6.83 5.91 14.34
N VAL A 51 7.03 5.87 13.02
CA VAL A 51 7.72 4.77 12.34
C VAL A 51 9.15 4.63 12.87
N LEU A 52 9.52 3.41 13.28
CA LEU A 52 10.85 3.09 13.85
C LEU A 52 11.23 3.97 15.07
N GLY A 53 10.25 4.49 15.82
CA GLY A 53 10.49 5.32 17.00
C GLY A 53 10.98 6.74 16.70
N ARG A 54 10.84 7.20 15.46
CA ARG A 54 11.13 8.57 15.05
C ARG A 54 9.82 9.30 14.81
N GLY A 55 9.69 10.52 15.34
CA GLY A 55 8.51 11.34 15.09
C GLY A 55 7.24 10.83 15.77
N GLY A 56 6.11 11.33 15.29
CA GLY A 56 4.76 10.93 15.67
C GLY A 56 4.02 10.27 14.51
N SER A 57 2.81 9.79 14.78
CA SER A 57 1.90 9.30 13.73
C SER A 57 0.48 9.73 14.04
N ALA A 58 -0.41 9.77 13.05
CA ALA A 58 -1.83 10.00 13.28
C ALA A 58 -2.51 8.73 13.79
N ALA A 59 -3.19 8.81 14.94
CA ALA A 59 -3.92 7.70 15.53
C ALA A 59 -5.41 7.76 15.18
N PHE A 60 -5.85 6.77 14.40
CA PHE A 60 -7.25 6.55 14.06
C PHE A 60 -7.85 5.41 14.88
N ASP A 61 -9.04 5.62 15.42
CA ASP A 61 -9.73 4.72 16.36
C ASP A 61 -10.92 3.97 15.73
N GLY A 62 -11.06 4.06 14.40
CA GLY A 62 -12.16 3.49 13.65
C GLY A 62 -13.40 4.39 13.54
N ARG A 63 -13.44 5.52 14.25
CA ARG A 63 -14.53 6.51 14.20
C ARG A 63 -14.05 7.88 13.72
N LEU A 64 -12.82 8.24 14.07
CA LEU A 64 -12.13 9.45 13.63
C LEU A 64 -11.87 9.41 12.12
N HIS A 65 -12.09 10.54 11.45
CA HIS A 65 -11.54 10.81 10.12
C HIS A 65 -11.02 12.25 10.04
N ARG A 66 -10.22 12.50 9.01
CA ARG A 66 -9.92 13.85 8.52
C ARG A 66 -10.10 13.89 7.02
N ALA A 67 -10.39 15.07 6.51
CA ALA A 67 -10.61 15.26 5.08
C ALA A 67 -9.82 16.43 4.53
N VAL A 68 -9.48 16.34 3.24
CA VAL A 68 -9.15 17.49 2.41
C VAL A 68 -10.39 17.86 1.62
N HIS A 69 -10.99 19.01 1.93
CA HIS A 69 -12.27 19.43 1.34
C HIS A 69 -12.12 19.98 -0.09
N ASP A 70 -11.06 20.74 -0.37
CA ASP A 70 -10.68 21.13 -1.74
C ASP A 70 -9.54 20.24 -2.24
N ALA A 71 -9.93 19.19 -2.96
CA ALA A 71 -9.03 18.17 -3.48
C ALA A 71 -9.04 18.12 -5.01
N SER A 72 -9.41 19.23 -5.66
CA SER A 72 -9.40 19.38 -7.12
C SER A 72 -8.01 19.19 -7.72
N ALA A 73 -6.97 19.65 -7.02
CA ALA A 73 -5.58 19.48 -7.40
C ALA A 73 -5.08 18.02 -7.34
N LEU A 74 -5.84 17.11 -6.72
CA LEU A 74 -5.51 15.68 -6.66
C LEU A 74 -6.05 14.89 -7.86
N GLU A 75 -6.83 15.56 -8.71
CA GLU A 75 -7.51 14.95 -9.85
C GLU A 75 -6.56 14.79 -11.03
N GLY A 76 -6.70 13.70 -11.77
CA GLY A 76 -5.80 13.43 -12.87
C GLY A 76 -5.91 12.03 -13.47
N PRO A 77 -5.23 11.81 -14.61
CA PRO A 77 -5.18 10.51 -15.26
C PRO A 77 -4.25 9.52 -14.56
N SER A 78 -3.52 9.95 -13.53
CA SER A 78 -2.57 9.11 -12.82
C SER A 78 -2.47 9.54 -11.37
N PHE A 79 -2.11 8.61 -10.50
CA PHE A 79 -1.90 8.87 -9.09
C PHE A 79 -0.87 7.94 -8.51
N SER A 80 -0.26 8.37 -7.42
CA SER A 80 0.35 7.47 -6.45
C SER A 80 0.04 7.90 -5.04
N VAL A 81 -0.32 6.95 -4.19
CA VAL A 81 -0.49 7.17 -2.76
C VAL A 81 0.52 6.31 -2.02
N MET A 82 1.21 6.90 -1.06
CA MET A 82 2.16 6.19 -0.20
C MET A 82 1.86 6.52 1.25
N LEU A 83 1.98 5.55 2.14
CA LEU A 83 1.83 5.76 3.58
C LEU A 83 2.42 4.59 4.36
N TRP A 84 2.82 4.86 5.60
CA TRP A 84 3.05 3.83 6.60
C TRP A 84 1.77 3.57 7.38
N ILE A 85 1.47 2.30 7.65
CA ILE A 85 0.36 1.88 8.49
C ILE A 85 0.81 0.90 9.57
N TYR A 86 0.28 1.08 10.78
CA TYR A 86 0.37 0.13 11.88
C TYR A 86 -1.05 -0.31 12.26
N LEU A 87 -1.46 -1.49 11.80
CA LEU A 87 -2.81 -1.99 12.06
C LEU A 87 -2.93 -2.51 13.51
N ARG A 88 -3.93 -2.02 14.26
CA ARG A 88 -4.11 -2.34 15.69
C ARG A 88 -5.20 -3.35 15.98
N GLU A 89 -6.07 -3.60 15.01
CA GLU A 89 -7.26 -4.46 15.15
C GLU A 89 -7.37 -5.39 13.95
N ASP A 90 -7.85 -6.61 14.19
CA ASP A 90 -8.10 -7.60 13.14
C ASP A 90 -9.35 -7.25 12.31
N SER A 91 -9.81 -8.15 11.44
CA SER A 91 -11.10 -8.07 10.76
C SER A 91 -12.27 -7.95 11.76
N VAL A 92 -13.30 -7.19 11.37
CA VAL A 92 -14.45 -6.85 12.24
C VAL A 92 -15.80 -7.07 11.55
N GLY A 93 -15.83 -7.84 10.46
CA GLY A 93 -17.03 -8.15 9.68
C GLY A 93 -17.54 -7.00 8.81
N THR A 94 -16.79 -5.89 8.67
CA THR A 94 -17.18 -4.75 7.83
C THR A 94 -15.99 -4.17 7.06
N TRP A 95 -16.27 -3.64 5.86
CA TRP A 95 -15.29 -2.90 5.07
C TRP A 95 -14.84 -1.65 5.82
N ARG A 96 -13.52 -1.44 5.88
CA ARG A 96 -12.93 -0.27 6.56
C ARG A 96 -12.07 0.55 5.61
N THR A 97 -12.18 1.87 5.72
CA THR A 97 -11.46 2.80 4.86
C THR A 97 -10.15 3.24 5.49
N ILE A 98 -9.03 3.03 4.79
CA ILE A 98 -7.74 3.64 5.14
C ILE A 98 -7.67 5.04 4.55
N PHE A 99 -7.91 5.15 3.23
CA PHE A 99 -8.18 6.42 2.58
C PHE A 99 -9.19 6.23 1.44
N LYS A 100 -9.88 7.32 1.10
CA LYS A 100 -10.83 7.35 -0.01
C LYS A 100 -10.93 8.75 -0.58
N LYS A 101 -10.76 8.89 -1.89
CA LYS A 101 -11.17 10.08 -2.65
C LYS A 101 -12.50 9.80 -3.35
N GLY A 102 -13.45 10.73 -3.22
CA GLY A 102 -14.74 10.68 -3.94
C GLY A 102 -15.89 11.30 -3.16
N ALA A 103 -16.93 11.75 -3.88
CA ALA A 103 -18.05 12.52 -3.34
C ALA A 103 -19.19 11.65 -2.79
N GLY A 104 -19.33 10.41 -3.27
CA GLY A 104 -20.41 9.50 -2.87
C GLY A 104 -19.95 8.15 -2.31
N ALA A 105 -20.88 7.37 -1.77
CA ALA A 105 -20.60 6.03 -1.21
C ALA A 105 -19.99 5.05 -2.23
N GLU A 106 -20.34 5.21 -3.51
CA GLU A 106 -19.92 4.28 -4.58
C GLU A 106 -18.66 4.74 -5.33
N GLU A 107 -18.26 5.99 -5.12
CA GLU A 107 -17.07 6.56 -5.75
C GLU A 107 -15.82 6.21 -4.94
N LEU A 108 -14.92 5.46 -5.54
CA LEU A 108 -13.70 4.94 -4.93
C LEU A 108 -12.52 5.28 -5.86
N LEU A 109 -12.14 6.57 -5.89
CA LEU A 109 -11.38 7.18 -6.98
C LEU A 109 -10.14 7.98 -6.52
N PRO A 110 -9.02 7.32 -6.15
CA PRO A 110 -8.89 5.97 -5.66
C PRO A 110 -9.32 5.82 -4.19
N ALA A 111 -9.42 4.58 -3.75
CA ALA A 111 -9.56 4.23 -2.35
C ALA A 111 -8.77 2.98 -2.00
N LEU A 112 -8.27 2.93 -0.77
CA LEU A 112 -7.65 1.76 -0.18
C LEU A 112 -8.50 1.31 1.02
N LEU A 113 -9.06 0.11 0.88
CA LEU A 113 -9.96 -0.49 1.86
C LEU A 113 -9.32 -1.72 2.49
N LEU A 114 -9.75 -2.05 3.72
CA LEU A 114 -9.42 -3.28 4.42
C LEU A 114 -10.63 -4.22 4.39
N TRP A 115 -10.38 -5.48 4.08
CA TRP A 115 -11.42 -6.50 3.95
C TRP A 115 -12.23 -6.71 5.26
N PRO A 116 -13.50 -7.14 5.15
CA PRO A 116 -14.38 -7.35 6.31
C PRO A 116 -13.93 -8.48 7.23
N ASP A 117 -13.50 -9.58 6.65
CA ASP A 117 -13.24 -10.89 7.23
C ASP A 117 -11.75 -11.25 7.26
N GLU A 118 -10.95 -10.62 6.39
CA GLU A 118 -9.49 -10.75 6.37
C GLU A 118 -8.77 -9.39 6.48
N ARG A 119 -7.46 -9.44 6.66
CA ARG A 119 -6.60 -8.23 6.64
C ARG A 119 -6.05 -7.92 5.24
N ARG A 120 -6.74 -8.37 4.19
CA ARG A 120 -6.38 -8.03 2.80
C ARG A 120 -6.72 -6.58 2.50
N LEU A 121 -5.84 -5.95 1.73
CA LEU A 121 -6.06 -4.64 1.18
C LEU A 121 -6.81 -4.76 -0.14
N GLN A 122 -7.71 -3.82 -0.41
CA GLN A 122 -8.37 -3.67 -1.69
C GLN A 122 -8.17 -2.25 -2.19
N LEU A 123 -7.38 -2.12 -3.25
CA LEU A 123 -7.20 -0.88 -3.99
C LEU A 123 -8.28 -0.79 -5.06
N ARG A 124 -8.99 0.33 -5.08
CA ARG A 124 -10.05 0.62 -6.05
C ARG A 124 -9.80 1.95 -6.74
N ALA A 125 -10.11 1.99 -8.03
CA ALA A 125 -10.10 3.20 -8.85
C ALA A 125 -11.35 3.22 -9.76
N SER A 126 -12.54 3.16 -9.14
CA SER A 126 -13.83 3.01 -9.81
C SER A 126 -14.77 4.17 -9.49
N PRO A 127 -15.47 4.75 -10.49
CA PRO A 127 -16.52 5.73 -10.25
C PRO A 127 -17.84 5.10 -9.79
N ARG A 128 -17.91 3.76 -9.74
CA ARG A 128 -19.10 2.99 -9.37
C ARG A 128 -18.75 1.82 -8.46
N ALA A 129 -19.79 1.31 -7.78
CA ALA A 129 -19.75 0.22 -6.81
C ALA A 129 -19.04 -1.06 -7.26
N ASP A 130 -18.98 -1.37 -8.56
CA ASP A 130 -18.98 -2.77 -9.03
C ASP A 130 -18.16 -3.07 -10.29
N THR A 131 -17.27 -2.19 -10.75
CA THR A 131 -16.43 -2.55 -11.91
C THR A 131 -15.25 -3.42 -11.49
N ALA A 132 -15.39 -4.75 -11.60
CA ALA A 132 -14.32 -5.72 -11.30
C ALA A 132 -12.98 -5.37 -11.99
N ALA A 133 -13.05 -4.71 -13.16
CA ALA A 133 -11.90 -4.26 -13.93
C ALA A 133 -11.00 -3.23 -13.21
N THR A 134 -11.44 -2.58 -12.13
CA THR A 134 -10.67 -1.54 -11.41
C THR A 134 -10.45 -1.87 -9.93
N VAL A 135 -10.46 -3.16 -9.59
CA VAL A 135 -10.27 -3.68 -8.23
C VAL A 135 -9.01 -4.53 -8.18
N LEU A 136 -8.05 -4.14 -7.34
CA LEU A 136 -6.85 -4.92 -7.05
C LEU A 136 -6.85 -5.31 -5.57
N ASN A 137 -6.88 -6.62 -5.30
CA ASN A 137 -6.71 -7.14 -3.94
C ASN A 137 -5.24 -7.46 -3.69
N SER A 138 -4.78 -7.24 -2.46
CA SER A 138 -3.47 -7.74 -2.04
C SER A 138 -3.46 -9.26 -1.96
N VAL A 139 -2.29 -9.84 -2.22
CA VAL A 139 -2.00 -11.24 -1.93
C VAL A 139 -1.66 -11.39 -0.45
N GLY A 140 -0.79 -10.52 0.08
CA GLY A 140 -0.44 -10.53 1.49
C GLY A 140 -1.57 -10.07 2.41
N LEU A 141 -1.63 -10.65 3.61
CA LEU A 141 -2.44 -10.12 4.71
C LEU A 141 -1.66 -9.04 5.45
N LEU A 142 -2.24 -7.86 5.62
CA LEU A 142 -1.60 -6.77 6.35
C LEU A 142 -1.24 -7.23 7.78
N PRO A 143 0.05 -7.18 8.19
CA PRO A 143 0.45 -7.64 9.52
C PRO A 143 -0.16 -6.81 10.65
N LEU A 144 -0.63 -7.48 11.69
CA LEU A 144 -1.04 -6.81 12.92
C LEU A 144 0.16 -6.32 13.70
N ARG A 145 0.01 -5.14 14.30
CA ARG A 145 0.95 -4.57 15.26
C ARG A 145 2.38 -4.47 14.72
N ARG A 146 2.49 -4.10 13.44
CA ARG A 146 3.76 -3.90 12.75
C ARG A 146 3.61 -2.78 11.73
N TRP A 147 4.61 -1.90 11.69
CA TRP A 147 4.71 -0.88 10.65
C TRP A 147 4.92 -1.53 9.29
N THR A 148 4.05 -1.19 8.35
CA THR A 148 4.07 -1.67 6.98
C THR A 148 3.93 -0.47 6.06
N HIS A 149 4.84 -0.33 5.09
CA HIS A 149 4.68 0.70 4.08
C HIS A 149 3.76 0.18 2.97
N ILE A 150 2.82 1.00 2.52
CA ILE A 150 1.95 0.70 1.41
C ILE A 150 2.15 1.78 0.34
N ALA A 151 2.33 1.35 -0.90
CA ALA A 151 2.28 2.23 -2.05
C ALA A 151 1.25 1.72 -3.07
N ALA A 152 0.39 2.61 -3.57
CA ALA A 152 -0.58 2.31 -4.60
C ALA A 152 -0.35 3.27 -5.78
N THR A 153 -0.20 2.74 -6.98
CA THR A 153 0.03 3.56 -8.19
C THR A 153 -0.97 3.21 -9.27
N GLY A 154 -1.44 4.20 -10.04
CA GLY A 154 -2.30 3.98 -11.19
C GLY A 154 -1.99 4.92 -12.34
N THR A 155 -2.08 4.42 -13.57
CA THR A 155 -1.90 5.20 -14.81
C THR A 155 -3.04 4.94 -15.78
N ALA A 156 -3.65 5.99 -16.33
CA ALA A 156 -4.70 5.91 -17.35
C ALA A 156 -4.24 5.05 -18.54
N GLY A 157 -5.06 4.06 -18.93
CA GLY A 157 -4.72 3.14 -20.03
C GLY A 157 -3.50 2.26 -19.76
N GLY A 158 -3.16 2.05 -18.49
CA GLY A 158 -1.96 1.34 -18.06
C GLY A 158 -2.25 0.33 -16.97
N ALA A 159 -1.37 0.28 -15.97
CA ALA A 159 -1.45 -0.67 -14.87
C ALA A 159 -1.75 0.03 -13.55
N MET A 160 -2.54 -0.64 -12.70
CA MET A 160 -2.70 -0.31 -11.30
C MET A 160 -1.89 -1.32 -10.49
N ARG A 161 -1.09 -0.84 -9.55
CA ARG A 161 -0.14 -1.64 -8.79
C ARG A 161 -0.24 -1.35 -7.30
N LEU A 162 -0.05 -2.39 -6.51
CA LEU A 162 0.04 -2.33 -5.06
C LEU A 162 1.41 -2.84 -4.63
N TYR A 163 2.07 -2.08 -3.77
CA TYR A 163 3.36 -2.39 -3.19
C TYR A 163 3.22 -2.43 -1.68
N ILE A 164 3.82 -3.44 -1.06
CA ILE A 164 3.93 -3.59 0.39
C ILE A 164 5.43 -3.60 0.71
N ASN A 165 5.88 -2.78 1.66
CA ASN A 165 7.29 -2.64 2.03
C ASN A 165 8.25 -2.46 0.83
N GLY A 166 7.79 -1.78 -0.24
CA GLY A 166 8.56 -1.52 -1.46
C GLY A 166 8.55 -2.64 -2.51
N VAL A 167 8.02 -3.82 -2.17
CA VAL A 167 7.93 -4.96 -3.10
C VAL A 167 6.53 -5.00 -3.71
N LYS A 168 6.45 -5.23 -5.03
CA LYS A 168 5.16 -5.34 -5.74
C LYS A 168 4.41 -6.57 -5.25
N ASP A 169 3.23 -6.35 -4.68
CA ASP A 169 2.35 -7.40 -4.15
C ASP A 169 1.31 -7.83 -5.19
N GLY A 170 0.84 -6.89 -6.01
CA GLY A 170 -0.14 -7.17 -7.07
C GLY A 170 -0.19 -6.11 -8.15
N GLU A 171 -0.72 -6.50 -9.31
CA GLU A 171 -0.87 -5.67 -10.49
C GLU A 171 -2.07 -6.13 -11.32
N ILE A 172 -2.82 -5.16 -11.86
CA ILE A 172 -3.82 -5.39 -12.89
C ILE A 172 -3.64 -4.37 -14.02
N ILE A 173 -4.03 -4.75 -15.23
CA ILE A 173 -4.20 -3.81 -16.34
C ILE A 173 -5.59 -3.19 -16.24
N VAL A 174 -5.64 -1.88 -16.42
CA VAL A 174 -6.84 -1.07 -16.25
C VAL A 174 -6.94 -0.13 -17.45
N ASP A 175 -8.02 -0.25 -18.22
CA ASP A 175 -8.22 0.56 -19.42
C ASP A 175 -8.38 2.05 -19.11
N SER A 176 -8.83 2.40 -17.89
CA SER A 176 -9.00 3.79 -17.44
C SER A 176 -9.11 3.90 -15.91
N PRO A 177 -8.02 3.72 -15.13
CA PRO A 177 -8.01 4.12 -13.72
C PRO A 177 -7.99 5.65 -13.67
N ARG A 178 -9.16 6.27 -13.72
CA ARG A 178 -9.26 7.72 -13.61
C ARG A 178 -9.31 8.08 -12.14
N VAL A 179 -8.55 9.08 -11.71
CA VAL A 179 -8.97 9.90 -10.58
C VAL A 179 -9.98 10.87 -11.18
N VAL A 180 -11.23 10.43 -11.30
CA VAL A 180 -12.30 11.28 -11.86
C VAL A 180 -12.63 12.35 -10.84
N GLY A 181 -12.83 13.57 -11.33
CA GLY A 181 -13.01 14.74 -10.49
C GLY A 181 -14.26 14.74 -9.62
N GLY A 182 -14.14 15.39 -8.47
CA GLY A 182 -15.19 15.55 -7.46
C GLY A 182 -14.86 14.91 -6.10
N GLY A 183 -15.32 15.57 -5.04
CA GLY A 183 -15.33 15.03 -3.67
C GLY A 183 -14.03 15.18 -2.88
N GLU A 184 -14.12 14.83 -1.61
CA GLU A 184 -13.06 15.04 -0.62
C GLU A 184 -12.11 13.84 -0.57
N LEU A 185 -10.87 14.07 -0.12
CA LEU A 185 -9.96 12.98 0.27
C LEU A 185 -10.12 12.73 1.76
N TYR A 186 -10.64 11.56 2.12
CA TYR A 186 -10.82 11.11 3.49
C TYR A 186 -9.69 10.18 3.93
N LEU A 187 -9.20 10.35 5.17
CA LEU A 187 -8.23 9.47 5.84
C LEU A 187 -8.83 8.86 7.11
N GLY A 188 -8.58 7.58 7.32
CA GLY A 188 -8.92 6.80 8.52
C GLY A 188 -10.36 6.31 8.62
N ARG A 189 -11.30 6.98 7.95
CA ARG A 189 -12.71 6.61 7.77
C ARG A 189 -13.31 7.51 6.69
N ASP A 190 -14.40 7.09 6.06
CA ASP A 190 -15.26 7.98 5.25
C ASP A 190 -16.71 8.00 5.79
N PRO A 191 -17.57 8.94 5.36
CA PRO A 191 -18.95 9.05 5.84
C PRO A 191 -19.80 7.80 5.68
N TRP A 192 -19.48 6.91 4.74
CA TRP A 192 -20.31 5.79 4.34
C TRP A 192 -19.80 4.43 4.83
N ARG A 193 -18.52 4.33 5.22
CA ARG A 193 -17.88 3.07 5.65
C ARG A 193 -17.24 3.21 7.02
N ALA A 194 -16.98 2.06 7.66
CA ALA A 194 -16.29 2.03 8.94
C ALA A 194 -14.84 2.51 8.79
N GLY A 195 -14.25 2.98 9.89
CA GLY A 195 -12.86 3.38 9.92
C GLY A 195 -11.90 2.26 10.29
N VAL A 196 -10.61 2.51 10.07
CA VAL A 196 -9.53 1.65 10.56
C VAL A 196 -9.07 2.06 11.96
N LYS A 197 -8.81 1.06 12.81
CA LYS A 197 -8.01 1.24 14.03
C LYS A 197 -6.53 1.06 13.70
N ALA A 198 -5.86 2.15 13.37
CA ALA A 198 -4.48 2.12 12.94
C ALA A 198 -3.73 3.40 13.32
N TYR A 199 -2.40 3.33 13.31
CA TYR A 199 -1.57 4.51 13.17
C TYR A 199 -1.23 4.69 11.70
N LEU A 200 -1.35 5.91 11.18
CA LEU A 200 -0.92 6.28 9.83
C LEU A 200 0.22 7.29 9.95
N ASP A 201 1.24 7.11 9.13
CA ASP A 201 2.41 7.98 9.12
C ASP A 201 2.85 8.23 7.67
N ASP A 202 3.49 9.38 7.43
CA ASP A 202 4.15 9.75 6.19
C ASP A 202 3.31 9.60 4.91
N PHE A 203 2.05 10.08 4.98
CA PHE A 203 1.11 10.00 3.86
C PHE A 203 1.53 10.95 2.73
N ARG A 204 1.64 10.43 1.51
CA ARG A 204 1.98 11.20 0.31
C ARG A 204 0.98 10.93 -0.81
N TRP A 205 0.67 11.99 -1.55
CA TRP A 205 -0.08 11.91 -2.81
C TRP A 205 0.73 12.53 -3.94
N TYR A 206 0.93 11.77 -5.00
CA TYR A 206 1.56 12.22 -6.24
C TYR A 206 0.53 12.22 -7.38
N THR A 207 0.60 13.21 -8.27
CA THR A 207 -0.26 13.33 -9.46
C THR A 207 0.25 12.53 -10.67
N ARG A 208 1.23 11.64 -10.44
CA ARG A 208 1.76 10.68 -11.42
C ARG A 208 1.87 9.29 -10.83
N ALA A 209 2.11 8.30 -11.68
CA ALA A 209 2.56 6.98 -11.24
C ALA A 209 4.06 7.03 -10.92
N VAL A 210 4.40 6.82 -9.65
CA VAL A 210 5.76 6.80 -9.14
C VAL A 210 6.40 5.44 -9.43
N ALA A 211 7.66 5.44 -9.86
CA ALA A 211 8.38 4.21 -10.20
C ALA A 211 8.73 3.38 -8.96
N ALA A 212 8.95 2.07 -9.15
CA ALA A 212 9.30 1.16 -8.05
C ALA A 212 10.60 1.56 -7.32
N ASP A 213 11.60 2.06 -8.06
CA ASP A 213 12.86 2.54 -7.47
C ASP A 213 12.65 3.74 -6.56
N GLU A 214 11.78 4.67 -6.96
CA GLU A 214 11.44 5.84 -6.15
C GLU A 214 10.64 5.45 -4.91
N ILE A 215 9.68 4.51 -5.03
CA ILE A 215 8.96 3.95 -3.87
C ILE A 215 9.97 3.39 -2.86
N ARG A 216 10.97 2.63 -3.33
CA ARG A 216 12.01 2.07 -2.47
C ARG A 216 12.90 3.14 -1.85
N ALA A 217 13.21 4.22 -2.57
CA ALA A 217 14.02 5.32 -2.06
C ALA A 217 13.32 6.11 -0.93
N VAL A 218 11.98 6.14 -0.93
CA VAL A 218 11.17 6.78 0.13
C VAL A 218 11.07 5.92 1.39
N LEU A 219 11.31 4.61 1.29
CA LEU A 219 11.47 3.78 2.48
C LEU A 219 12.73 4.25 3.21
N TYR A 220 12.57 4.92 4.35
CA TYR A 220 13.68 5.06 5.30
C TYR A 220 14.29 3.69 5.51
N PRO A 221 15.63 3.56 5.69
CA PRO A 221 16.30 2.28 5.85
C PRO A 221 15.51 1.44 6.85
N SER A 222 14.78 0.46 6.34
CA SER A 222 13.88 -0.33 7.13
C SER A 222 14.79 -1.22 7.96
N LEU A 223 14.97 -0.84 9.23
CA LEU A 223 15.72 -1.60 10.24
C LEU A 223 15.20 -3.04 10.41
N THR A 224 14.15 -3.43 9.69
CA THR A 224 13.71 -4.81 9.54
C THR A 224 14.66 -5.66 8.70
N GLY A 225 15.69 -5.09 8.05
CA GLY A 225 16.69 -5.88 7.30
C GLY A 225 16.10 -6.62 6.09
N VAL A 226 14.91 -6.23 5.63
CA VAL A 226 14.29 -6.78 4.44
C VAL A 226 14.89 -6.07 3.24
N ALA A 227 15.98 -6.60 2.70
CA ALA A 227 16.32 -6.32 1.31
C ALA A 227 15.25 -7.00 0.44
N GLY A 228 14.15 -6.31 0.16
CA GLY A 228 13.03 -6.87 -0.61
C GLY A 228 13.36 -7.13 -2.09
N ASP A 229 14.59 -6.82 -2.52
CA ASP A 229 14.98 -6.86 -3.93
C ASP A 229 15.41 -8.25 -4.41
N PHE A 230 15.78 -9.17 -3.51
CA PHE A 230 16.22 -10.51 -3.92
C PHE A 230 15.08 -11.53 -3.99
N VAL A 231 13.92 -11.27 -3.38
CA VAL A 231 12.74 -12.17 -3.42
C VAL A 231 11.50 -11.41 -3.85
N ARG A 232 10.80 -11.95 -4.84
CA ARG A 232 9.50 -11.45 -5.30
C ARG A 232 8.44 -12.53 -5.28
N LEU A 233 7.18 -12.13 -5.19
CA LEU A 233 6.06 -13.04 -5.39
C LEU A 233 5.98 -13.45 -6.87
N GLY A 234 6.03 -14.74 -7.14
CA GLY A 234 5.79 -15.32 -8.45
C GLY A 234 4.31 -15.65 -8.63
N CYS A 235 3.74 -16.40 -7.69
CA CYS A 235 2.32 -16.73 -7.67
C CYS A 235 1.80 -16.88 -6.22
N ALA A 236 0.53 -16.53 -6.00
CA ALA A 236 -0.11 -16.68 -4.68
C ALA A 236 -0.51 -18.13 -4.36
N SER A 237 -1.07 -18.82 -5.36
CA SER A 237 -1.43 -20.23 -5.31
C SER A 237 -1.35 -20.78 -6.73
N CYS A 238 -0.36 -21.62 -6.98
CA CYS A 238 -0.18 -22.25 -8.28
C CYS A 238 0.46 -23.63 -8.14
N THR A 239 0.42 -24.42 -9.20
CA THR A 239 1.14 -25.69 -9.29
C THR A 239 2.65 -25.46 -9.38
N PHE A 240 3.46 -26.49 -9.10
CA PHE A 240 4.92 -26.38 -9.17
C PHE A 240 5.40 -25.85 -10.54
N THR A 241 4.86 -26.39 -11.64
CA THR A 241 5.23 -25.97 -13.00
C THR A 241 4.90 -24.50 -13.28
N GLU A 242 3.76 -24.03 -12.78
CA GLU A 242 3.38 -22.62 -12.88
C GLU A 242 4.28 -21.73 -12.02
N ALA A 243 4.68 -22.19 -10.84
CA ALA A 243 5.59 -21.47 -9.96
C ALA A 243 6.94 -21.24 -10.63
N VAL A 244 7.53 -22.29 -11.21
CA VAL A 244 8.78 -22.19 -11.98
C VAL A 244 8.62 -21.21 -13.16
N ARG A 245 7.51 -21.29 -13.90
CA ARG A 245 7.24 -20.40 -15.05
C ARG A 245 6.97 -18.95 -14.66
N SER A 246 6.49 -18.70 -13.44
CA SER A 246 6.25 -17.34 -12.93
C SER A 246 7.55 -16.56 -12.69
N CYS A 247 8.67 -17.28 -12.56
CA CYS A 247 10.00 -16.72 -12.43
C CYS A 247 10.59 -16.46 -13.82
N THR A 248 10.42 -15.21 -14.28
CA THR A 248 10.87 -14.69 -15.57
C THR A 248 12.09 -13.76 -15.41
N GLY A 249 12.89 -13.63 -16.48
CA GLY A 249 14.08 -12.76 -16.48
C GLY A 249 15.27 -13.41 -15.78
N ARG A 250 15.97 -12.64 -14.93
CA ARG A 250 17.10 -13.10 -14.09
C ARG A 250 16.61 -13.50 -12.70
N SER A 251 15.69 -14.46 -12.66
CA SER A 251 15.18 -14.99 -11.40
C SER A 251 14.71 -16.43 -11.59
N HIS A 252 14.91 -17.24 -10.57
CA HIS A 252 14.48 -18.63 -10.51
C HIS A 252 13.54 -18.86 -9.33
N LEU A 253 12.88 -20.02 -9.28
CA LEU A 253 12.13 -20.41 -8.09
C LEU A 253 13.11 -20.52 -6.93
N CYS A 254 12.84 -19.89 -5.80
CA CYS A 254 13.79 -19.88 -4.68
C CYS A 254 14.16 -21.31 -4.25
N SER A 255 15.44 -21.54 -4.03
CA SER A 255 15.93 -22.73 -3.34
C SER A 255 15.59 -22.67 -1.85
N LEU A 256 15.63 -23.82 -1.17
CA LEU A 256 15.41 -23.87 0.27
C LEU A 256 16.44 -23.02 1.04
N GLN A 257 17.68 -22.96 0.55
CA GLN A 257 18.73 -22.14 1.14
C GLN A 257 18.42 -20.64 1.05
N GLU A 258 17.90 -20.15 -0.08
CA GLU A 258 17.53 -18.74 -0.23
C GLU A 258 16.28 -18.38 0.57
N LEU A 259 15.33 -19.32 0.66
CA LEU A 259 14.17 -19.15 1.53
C LEU A 259 14.60 -18.98 2.99
N PHE A 260 15.58 -19.76 3.46
CA PHE A 260 16.13 -19.61 4.82
C PHE A 260 17.09 -18.43 4.99
N SER A 261 17.80 -17.99 3.95
CA SER A 261 18.71 -16.83 4.04
C SER A 261 17.94 -15.51 4.20
N GLY A 262 16.68 -15.47 3.78
CA GLY A 262 15.79 -14.36 4.06
C GLY A 262 14.45 -14.39 3.32
N GLY A 263 14.23 -15.31 2.38
CA GLY A 263 12.98 -15.38 1.62
C GLY A 263 11.74 -15.54 2.52
N PHE A 264 11.80 -16.39 3.54
CA PHE A 264 10.73 -16.52 4.53
C PHE A 264 10.57 -15.26 5.40
N HIS A 265 11.65 -14.54 5.70
CA HIS A 265 11.58 -13.30 6.44
C HIS A 265 10.84 -12.23 5.62
N THR A 266 11.18 -12.08 4.33
CA THR A 266 10.48 -11.21 3.39
C THR A 266 9.02 -11.63 3.24
N ALA A 267 8.74 -12.91 2.98
CA ALA A 267 7.37 -13.41 2.81
C ALA A 267 6.49 -13.21 4.06
N ARG A 268 7.08 -13.32 5.26
CA ARG A 268 6.39 -13.00 6.52
C ARG A 268 6.14 -11.50 6.67
N ALA A 269 7.11 -10.66 6.34
CA ALA A 269 6.97 -9.20 6.42
C ALA A 269 5.94 -8.66 5.42
N MET A 270 5.83 -9.29 4.26
CA MET A 270 4.84 -9.00 3.22
C MET A 270 3.44 -9.57 3.54
N GLY A 271 3.34 -10.45 4.53
CA GLY A 271 2.07 -11.10 4.89
C GLY A 271 1.67 -12.25 3.96
N TRP A 272 2.54 -12.67 3.03
CA TRP A 272 2.26 -13.76 2.11
C TRP A 272 2.10 -15.10 2.83
N LEU A 273 2.96 -15.41 3.80
CA LEU A 273 2.87 -16.66 4.57
C LEU A 273 1.63 -16.74 5.46
N ALA A 274 1.04 -15.59 5.81
CA ALA A 274 -0.22 -15.56 6.53
C ALA A 274 -1.41 -15.86 5.60
N ALA A 275 -1.29 -15.56 4.30
CA ALA A 275 -2.29 -15.87 3.28
C ALA A 275 -2.17 -17.30 2.74
N SER A 276 -0.93 -17.75 2.49
CA SER A 276 -0.61 -19.09 1.99
C SER A 276 0.65 -19.60 2.68
N PRO A 277 0.55 -20.53 3.65
CA PRO A 277 1.69 -20.92 4.48
C PRO A 277 2.67 -21.86 3.75
N GLU A 278 2.22 -22.55 2.70
CA GLU A 278 3.05 -23.49 1.94
C GLU A 278 3.69 -22.81 0.73
N VAL A 279 5.00 -23.03 0.55
CA VAL A 279 5.83 -22.40 -0.49
C VAL A 279 6.54 -23.49 -1.28
N TRP A 280 6.51 -23.40 -2.61
CA TRP A 280 7.33 -24.22 -3.51
C TRP A 280 8.80 -23.81 -3.47
N TYR A 281 9.71 -24.77 -3.59
CA TYR A 281 11.14 -24.51 -3.75
C TYR A 281 11.78 -25.38 -4.85
N ASP A 282 12.84 -24.87 -5.49
CA ASP A 282 13.41 -25.46 -6.73
C ASP A 282 13.81 -26.94 -6.61
N SER A 283 14.38 -27.32 -5.47
CA SER A 283 14.86 -28.68 -5.20
C SER A 283 13.82 -29.58 -4.53
N GLU A 284 12.52 -29.29 -4.65
CA GLU A 284 11.50 -30.04 -3.92
C GLU A 284 11.36 -31.47 -4.43
N GLU A 285 11.74 -32.50 -3.67
CA GLU A 285 11.72 -33.88 -4.19
C GLU A 285 10.35 -34.57 -4.05
N GLY A 286 10.05 -35.52 -4.95
CA GLY A 286 8.94 -36.47 -4.79
C GLY A 286 7.66 -36.19 -5.58
N THR A 287 6.64 -37.02 -5.34
CA THR A 287 5.34 -37.02 -6.06
C THR A 287 4.51 -35.75 -5.80
N GLN A 288 4.89 -34.95 -4.79
CA GLN A 288 4.27 -33.68 -4.42
C GLN A 288 4.23 -32.69 -5.59
N ARG A 289 5.23 -32.69 -6.48
CA ARG A 289 5.26 -31.85 -7.71
C ARG A 289 4.08 -32.08 -8.65
N PHE A 290 3.52 -33.29 -8.62
CA PHE A 290 2.40 -33.72 -9.47
C PHE A 290 1.09 -33.90 -8.69
N SER A 291 1.07 -33.48 -7.43
CA SER A 291 -0.14 -33.56 -6.58
C SER A 291 -1.27 -32.66 -7.07
N GLY A 292 -0.97 -31.67 -7.92
CA GLY A 292 -1.91 -30.61 -8.32
C GLY A 292 -2.22 -29.63 -7.18
N ALA A 293 -1.53 -29.72 -6.04
CA ALA A 293 -1.70 -28.78 -4.94
C ALA A 293 -1.31 -27.35 -5.36
N GLY A 294 -2.07 -26.37 -4.91
CA GLY A 294 -1.75 -24.96 -5.08
C GLY A 294 -0.92 -24.47 -3.89
N ARG A 295 0.31 -24.05 -4.14
CA ARG A 295 1.18 -23.41 -3.14
C ARG A 295 1.72 -22.09 -3.67
N MET A 296 2.29 -21.28 -2.79
CA MET A 296 2.92 -20.03 -3.18
C MET A 296 4.23 -20.29 -3.91
N GLY A 297 4.48 -19.54 -4.99
CA GLY A 297 5.76 -19.51 -5.68
C GLY A 297 6.50 -18.21 -5.35
N LEU A 298 7.72 -18.31 -4.83
CA LEU A 298 8.61 -17.18 -4.58
C LEU A 298 9.78 -17.25 -5.56
N CYS A 299 10.07 -16.15 -6.23
CA CYS A 299 11.17 -16.07 -7.18
C CYS A 299 12.35 -15.32 -6.56
N CYS A 300 13.52 -15.94 -6.56
CA CYS A 300 14.77 -15.37 -6.09
C CYS A 300 15.57 -14.83 -7.27
N ALA A 301 16.24 -13.70 -7.08
CA ALA A 301 17.12 -13.12 -8.09
C ALA A 301 18.41 -13.97 -8.22
N ASP A 302 18.90 -14.10 -9.45
CA ASP A 302 20.17 -14.80 -9.75
C ASP A 302 21.41 -13.99 -9.34
#